data_AF-Q2RN97-F1
#
_entry.id   AF-Q2RN97-F1
#
_cell.length_a   1.000
_cell.length_b   1.000
_cell.length_c   1.000
_cell.angle_alpha   90.00
_cell.angle_beta   90.00
_cell.angle_gamma   90.00
#
_symmetry.space_group_name_H-M   'P 1'
#
loop_
_entity.id
_entity.type
_entity.pdbx_description
1 polymer ?
#
loop_
_entity_poly.entity_id
_entity_poly.type
_entity_poly.pdbx_seq_one_letter_code
_entity_poly.pdbx_strand_id
1 'polypeptide(L)'
;MTSPPPERPPENPSEPPRIEPDLPQPPSAAELRARALAKAKHLERDRALHERMRIAHENGLITFYTNFRHLNRGGSPVFSVTDNMVPLLSLLLISVGLLFVSIFAGLGALIFTSIAYLFLLRPWIARRLRERTIRKMMESAHNWTVLWQFGGIVITLASNPRIGCAAPGSDWRAIARSFVAHAQGPGLGVGEHDARPFTDGPR
;
A
#
# COMPACT_ATOMS: atom_id res chain seq x y z
N MET A 1 56.98 -9.91 61.97
CA MET A 1 57.53 -8.77 61.22
C MET A 1 56.64 -8.58 60.00
N THR A 2 55.69 -7.67 60.10
CA THR A 2 54.63 -7.46 59.10
C THR A 2 54.90 -6.11 58.44
N SER A 3 55.25 -6.12 57.15
CA SER A 3 55.58 -4.90 56.40
C SER A 3 54.36 -3.98 56.29
N PRO A 4 54.53 -2.66 56.47
CA PRO A 4 53.43 -1.71 56.29
C PRO A 4 53.02 -1.61 54.81
N PRO A 5 51.73 -1.30 54.53
CA PRO A 5 51.22 -1.22 53.17
C PRO A 5 51.79 0.02 52.45
N PRO A 6 51.97 -0.04 51.11
CA PRO A 6 52.53 1.06 50.35
C PRO A 6 51.61 2.29 50.38
N GLU A 7 52.22 3.43 50.68
CA GLU A 7 51.61 4.76 50.73
C GLU A 7 51.10 5.14 49.34
N ARG A 8 49.81 5.52 49.23
CA ARG A 8 49.22 5.92 47.96
C ARG A 8 49.84 7.27 47.53
N PRO A 9 50.25 7.43 46.26
CA PRO A 9 50.81 8.68 45.79
C PRO A 9 49.79 9.83 45.91
N PRO A 10 50.25 11.07 46.17
CA PRO A 10 49.36 12.22 46.29
C PRO A 10 48.63 12.46 44.97
N GLU A 11 47.30 12.51 45.06
CA GLU A 11 46.38 12.79 43.96
C GLU A 11 46.71 14.17 43.37
N ASN A 12 47.07 14.21 42.08
CA ASN A 12 47.53 15.42 41.40
C ASN A 12 46.37 16.42 41.23
N PRO A 13 46.36 17.58 41.89
CA PRO A 13 45.24 18.53 41.86
C PRO A 13 45.00 19.20 40.51
N SER A 14 45.86 18.93 39.51
CA SER A 14 45.83 19.58 38.19
C SER A 14 45.14 18.74 37.10
N GLU A 15 44.64 17.55 37.43
CA GLU A 15 43.93 16.72 36.45
C GLU A 15 42.45 17.17 36.37
N PRO A 16 41.99 17.71 35.22
CA PRO A 16 40.61 18.12 35.06
C PRO A 16 39.70 16.89 35.24
N PRO A 17 38.51 17.04 35.86
CA PRO A 17 37.62 15.92 36.11
C PRO A 17 37.34 15.20 34.79
N ARG A 18 37.68 13.91 34.74
CA ARG A 18 37.43 13.03 33.61
C ARG A 18 35.92 12.93 33.44
N ILE A 19 35.35 13.77 32.57
CA ILE A 19 33.94 13.68 32.17
C ILE A 19 33.84 12.42 31.32
N GLU A 20 33.54 11.30 31.98
CA GLU A 20 33.22 10.05 31.30
C GLU A 20 31.95 10.31 30.48
N PRO A 21 31.99 10.20 29.15
CA PRO A 21 30.81 10.47 28.33
C PRO A 21 29.72 9.50 28.76
N ASP A 22 28.62 10.05 29.28
CA ASP A 22 27.43 9.30 29.72
C ASP A 22 26.81 8.61 28.50
N LEU A 23 27.38 7.46 28.15
CA LEU A 23 26.88 6.58 27.10
C LEU A 23 25.50 6.10 27.57
N PRO A 24 24.44 6.34 26.78
CA PRO A 24 23.09 5.96 27.17
C PRO A 24 23.08 4.46 27.49
N GLN A 25 22.74 4.14 28.74
CA GLN A 25 22.65 2.77 29.23
C GLN A 25 21.80 1.93 28.26
N PRO A 26 22.23 0.71 27.89
CA PRO A 26 21.44 -0.14 27.02
C PRO A 26 20.07 -0.42 27.65
N PRO A 27 18.99 -0.45 26.86
CA PRO A 27 17.64 -0.61 27.39
C PRO A 27 17.53 -1.91 28.19
N SER A 28 16.89 -1.82 29.35
CA SER A 28 16.78 -2.97 30.25
C SER A 28 15.92 -4.09 29.62
N ALA A 29 16.10 -5.33 30.05
CA ALA A 29 15.28 -6.46 29.58
C ALA A 29 13.78 -6.22 29.79
N ALA A 30 13.40 -5.48 30.85
CA ALA A 30 12.01 -5.09 31.11
C ALA A 30 11.48 -4.11 30.05
N GLU A 31 12.27 -3.12 29.64
CA GLU A 31 11.89 -2.16 28.61
C GLU A 31 11.77 -2.81 27.23
N LEU A 32 12.68 -3.73 26.88
CA LEU A 32 12.62 -4.49 25.64
C LEU A 32 11.33 -5.32 25.57
N ARG A 33 10.96 -5.98 26.68
CA ARG A 33 9.69 -6.72 26.79
C ARG A 33 8.47 -5.80 26.64
N ALA A 34 8.46 -4.65 27.33
CA ALA A 34 7.38 -3.68 27.23
C ALA A 34 7.20 -3.14 25.80
N ARG A 35 8.30 -2.82 25.11
CA ARG A 35 8.30 -2.39 23.70
C ARG A 35 7.75 -3.49 22.77
N ALA A 36 8.16 -4.74 22.99
CA ALA A 36 7.67 -5.88 22.20
C ALA A 36 6.15 -6.10 22.36
N LEU A 37 5.65 -6.04 23.60
CA LEU A 37 4.22 -6.16 23.90
C LEU A 37 3.41 -5.02 23.28
N ALA A 38 3.90 -3.78 23.39
CA ALA A 38 3.25 -2.62 22.78
C ALA A 38 3.16 -2.76 21.25
N LYS A 39 4.25 -3.22 20.61
CA LYS A 39 4.29 -3.49 19.17
C LYS A 39 3.30 -4.60 18.75
N ALA A 40 3.23 -5.68 19.52
CA ALA A 40 2.27 -6.77 19.25
C ALA A 40 0.82 -6.26 19.32
N LYS A 41 0.47 -5.50 20.36
CA LYS A 41 -0.86 -4.88 20.52
C LYS A 41 -1.20 -3.90 19.40
N HIS A 42 -0.20 -3.22 18.84
CA HIS A 42 -0.38 -2.33 17.68
C HIS A 42 -0.67 -3.14 16.41
N LEU A 43 0.09 -4.21 16.18
CA LEU A 43 -0.09 -5.10 15.02
C LEU A 43 -1.48 -5.76 15.02
N GLU A 44 -1.95 -6.18 16.20
CA GLU A 44 -3.29 -6.76 16.36
C GLU A 44 -4.39 -5.73 16.02
N ARG A 45 -4.24 -4.49 16.50
CA ARG A 45 -5.15 -3.39 16.13
C ARG A 45 -5.15 -3.12 14.63
N ASP A 46 -3.97 -3.12 13.99
CA ASP A 46 -3.86 -2.91 12.55
C ASP A 46 -4.51 -4.04 11.75
N ARG A 47 -4.41 -5.29 12.21
CA ARG A 47 -5.12 -6.42 11.62
C ARG A 47 -6.63 -6.26 11.72
N ALA A 48 -7.14 -5.86 12.89
CA ALA A 48 -8.57 -5.61 13.06
C ALA A 48 -9.09 -4.46 12.17
N LEU A 49 -8.30 -3.40 12.00
CA LEU A 49 -8.64 -2.30 11.10
C LEU A 49 -8.57 -2.71 9.63
N HIS A 50 -7.58 -3.50 9.24
CA HIS A 50 -7.44 -4.06 7.90
C HIS A 50 -8.64 -4.94 7.53
N GLU A 51 -9.07 -5.79 8.45
CA GLU A 51 -10.23 -6.66 8.24
C GLU A 51 -11.52 -5.84 8.01
N ARG A 52 -11.69 -4.73 8.74
CA ARG A 52 -12.80 -3.80 8.50
C ARG A 52 -12.72 -3.14 7.13
N MET A 53 -11.53 -2.79 6.66
CA MET A 53 -11.34 -2.26 5.30
C MET A 53 -11.68 -3.30 4.24
N ARG A 54 -11.34 -4.58 4.48
CA ARG A 54 -11.73 -5.69 3.61
C ARG A 54 -13.25 -5.80 3.51
N ILE A 55 -13.94 -5.82 4.65
CA ILE A 55 -15.41 -5.86 4.71
C ILE A 55 -16.04 -4.63 4.04
N ALA A 56 -15.50 -3.43 4.27
CA ALA A 56 -15.99 -2.21 3.64
C ALA A 56 -15.80 -2.23 2.11
N HIS A 57 -14.71 -2.82 1.62
CA HIS A 57 -14.47 -3.01 0.20
C HIS A 57 -15.44 -4.02 -0.43
N GLU A 58 -15.66 -5.15 0.24
CA GLU A 58 -16.59 -6.20 -0.20
C GLU A 58 -18.04 -5.70 -0.28
N ASN A 59 -18.43 -4.83 0.64
CA ASN A 59 -19.75 -4.17 0.63
C ASN A 59 -19.83 -2.95 -0.30
N GLY A 60 -18.78 -2.65 -1.08
CA GLY A 60 -18.77 -1.53 -2.03
C GLY A 60 -18.80 -0.14 -1.38
N LEU A 61 -18.48 -0.03 -0.08
CA LEU A 61 -18.49 1.24 0.65
C LEU A 61 -17.27 2.11 0.31
N ILE A 62 -16.20 1.50 -0.20
CA ILE A 62 -14.95 2.17 -0.57
C ILE A 62 -14.49 1.83 -1.98
N THR A 63 -13.88 2.83 -2.61
CA THR A 63 -13.27 2.72 -3.93
C THR A 63 -11.78 2.99 -3.82
N PHE A 64 -10.98 2.14 -4.48
CA PHE A 64 -9.53 2.30 -4.59
C PHE A 64 -9.16 2.89 -5.93
N TYR A 65 -8.38 3.96 -5.91
CA TYR A 65 -7.69 4.52 -7.07
C TYR A 65 -6.19 4.28 -6.94
N THR A 66 -5.55 3.96 -8.06
CA THR A 66 -4.12 3.63 -8.12
C THR A 66 -3.43 4.51 -9.13
N ASN A 67 -2.32 5.12 -8.74
CA ASN A 67 -1.45 5.84 -9.66
C ASN A 67 -0.55 4.85 -10.40
N PHE A 68 -0.90 4.57 -11.65
CA PHE A 68 -0.17 3.63 -12.50
C PHE A 68 1.31 3.97 -12.63
N ARG A 69 1.66 5.24 -12.86
CA ARG A 69 3.06 5.65 -13.06
C ARG A 69 3.91 5.44 -11.81
N HIS A 70 3.32 5.61 -10.63
CA HIS A 70 4.02 5.43 -9.36
C HIS A 70 4.17 3.95 -8.99
N LEU A 71 3.14 3.13 -9.24
CA LEU A 71 3.12 1.71 -8.89
C LEU A 71 3.76 0.79 -9.95
N ASN A 72 3.80 1.20 -11.21
CA ASN A 72 4.38 0.42 -12.31
C ASN A 72 5.86 0.77 -12.56
N ARG A 73 6.69 0.69 -11.51
CA ARG A 73 8.14 0.92 -11.59
C ARG A 73 8.90 -0.11 -10.76
N GLY A 74 10.18 -0.29 -11.10
CA GLY A 74 11.09 -1.15 -10.32
C GLY A 74 11.11 -0.74 -8.85
N GLY A 75 11.10 -1.74 -7.95
CA GLY A 75 11.03 -1.56 -6.51
C GLY A 75 9.61 -1.46 -5.93
N SER A 76 8.57 -1.40 -6.77
CA SER A 76 7.19 -1.48 -6.30
C SER A 76 6.81 -2.92 -5.92
N PRO A 77 6.15 -3.16 -4.76
CA PRO A 77 5.72 -4.50 -4.32
C PRO A 77 4.72 -5.20 -5.26
N VAL A 78 4.08 -4.44 -6.14
CA VAL A 78 3.06 -4.93 -7.10
C VAL A 78 3.57 -4.97 -8.54
N PHE A 79 4.79 -4.49 -8.80
CA PHE A 79 5.38 -4.48 -10.13
C PHE A 79 5.66 -5.90 -10.63
N SER A 80 5.33 -6.13 -11.90
CA SER A 80 5.63 -7.36 -12.60
C SER A 80 6.17 -7.02 -13.98
N VAL A 81 7.40 -7.47 -14.23
CA VAL A 81 8.04 -7.33 -15.54
C VAL A 81 7.20 -8.06 -16.59
N THR A 82 6.68 -9.23 -16.24
CA THR A 82 5.93 -10.11 -17.14
C THR A 82 4.68 -9.43 -17.71
N ASP A 83 3.95 -8.65 -16.90
CA ASP A 83 2.73 -7.97 -17.36
C ASP A 83 3.01 -6.79 -18.31
N ASN A 84 4.23 -6.24 -18.29
CA ASN A 84 4.62 -5.16 -19.19
C ASN A 84 5.33 -5.70 -20.45
N MET A 85 6.22 -6.68 -20.28
CA MET A 85 7.10 -7.16 -21.36
C MET A 85 6.41 -8.19 -22.25
N VAL A 86 5.71 -9.18 -21.69
CA VAL A 86 5.17 -10.30 -22.47
C VAL A 86 4.18 -9.84 -23.54
N PRO A 87 3.19 -8.97 -23.24
CA PRO A 87 2.21 -8.58 -24.25
C PRO A 87 2.79 -7.70 -25.36
N LEU A 88 3.81 -6.89 -25.05
CA LEU A 88 4.50 -6.08 -26.06
C LEU A 88 5.38 -6.96 -26.94
N LEU A 89 6.16 -7.85 -26.33
CA LEU A 89 7.06 -8.75 -27.04
C LEU A 89 6.28 -9.73 -27.92
N SER A 90 5.12 -10.23 -27.48
CA SER A 90 4.28 -11.11 -28.29
C SER A 90 3.77 -10.40 -29.54
N LEU A 91 3.25 -9.17 -29.42
CA LEU A 91 2.80 -8.37 -30.58
C LEU A 91 3.94 -8.06 -31.54
N LEU A 92 5.13 -7.74 -31.00
CA LEU A 92 6.31 -7.49 -31.82
C LEU A 92 6.75 -8.74 -32.58
N LEU A 93 6.86 -9.89 -31.90
CA LEU A 93 7.25 -11.16 -32.53
C LEU A 93 6.24 -11.60 -33.60
N ILE A 94 4.95 -11.41 -33.38
CA ILE A 94 3.91 -11.65 -34.40
C ILE A 94 4.14 -10.73 -35.61
N SER A 95 4.38 -9.44 -35.38
CA SER A 95 4.61 -8.47 -36.46
C SER A 95 5.85 -8.81 -37.28
N VAL A 96 6.95 -9.20 -36.61
CA VAL A 96 8.19 -9.65 -37.26
C VAL A 96 7.96 -10.96 -38.02
N GLY A 97 7.23 -11.91 -37.45
CA GLY A 97 6.86 -13.16 -38.12
C GLY A 97 6.10 -12.91 -39.44
N LEU A 98 5.19 -11.93 -39.44
CA LEU A 98 4.43 -11.56 -40.63
C LEU A 98 5.28 -10.93 -41.74
N LEU A 99 6.42 -10.31 -41.42
CA LEU A 99 7.35 -9.79 -42.44
C LEU A 99 7.91 -10.90 -43.34
N PHE A 100 8.11 -12.11 -42.80
CA PHE A 100 8.57 -13.27 -43.57
C PHE A 100 7.51 -13.81 -44.54
N VAL A 101 6.23 -13.50 -44.30
CA VAL A 101 5.12 -13.88 -45.19
C VAL A 101 4.89 -12.80 -46.24
N SER A 102 4.84 -11.54 -45.82
CA SER A 102 4.67 -10.38 -46.70
C SER A 102 5.16 -9.11 -46.00
N ILE A 103 6.00 -8.34 -46.69
CA ILE A 103 6.52 -7.07 -46.18
C ILE A 103 5.37 -6.10 -45.82
N PHE A 104 4.34 -6.01 -46.67
CA PHE A 104 3.18 -5.15 -46.40
C PHE A 104 2.38 -5.62 -45.19
N ALA A 105 2.21 -6.94 -45.02
CA ALA A 105 1.51 -7.50 -43.87
C ALA A 105 2.27 -7.22 -42.55
N GLY A 106 3.58 -7.45 -42.54
CA GLY A 106 4.40 -7.17 -41.36
C GLY A 106 4.49 -5.68 -41.02
N LEU A 107 4.60 -4.79 -42.02
CA LEU A 107 4.58 -3.34 -41.78
C LEU A 107 3.22 -2.88 -41.24
N GLY A 108 2.11 -3.38 -41.82
CA GLY A 108 0.77 -3.14 -41.29
C GLY A 108 0.62 -3.60 -39.84
N ALA A 109 1.16 -4.77 -39.51
CA ALA A 109 1.16 -5.32 -38.15
C ALA A 109 1.98 -4.48 -37.15
N LEU A 110 3.12 -3.91 -37.56
CA LEU A 110 3.92 -3.01 -36.72
C LEU A 110 3.17 -1.71 -36.40
N ILE A 111 2.52 -1.11 -37.41
CA ILE A 111 1.68 0.09 -37.22
C ILE A 111 0.52 -0.24 -36.28
N PHE A 112 -0.17 -1.36 -36.54
CA PHE A 112 -1.27 -1.81 -35.70
C PHE A 112 -0.82 -2.08 -34.26
N THR A 113 0.32 -2.74 -34.05
CA THR A 113 0.90 -3.00 -32.73
C THR A 113 1.13 -1.71 -31.96
N SER A 114 1.63 -0.66 -32.62
CA SER A 114 1.86 0.65 -32.01
C SER A 114 0.55 1.29 -31.54
N ILE A 115 -0.51 1.20 -32.35
CA ILE A 115 -1.86 1.68 -31.99
C ILE A 115 -2.43 0.83 -30.84
N ALA A 116 -2.37 -0.49 -30.96
CA ALA A 116 -2.86 -1.43 -29.97
C ALA A 116 -2.18 -1.23 -28.61
N TYR A 117 -0.89 -0.91 -28.60
CA TYR A 117 -0.16 -0.61 -27.37
C TYR A 117 -0.78 0.59 -26.63
N LEU A 118 -1.06 1.68 -27.34
CA LEU A 118 -1.57 2.92 -26.73
C LEU A 118 -3.01 2.78 -26.24
N PHE A 119 -3.87 2.14 -27.04
CA PHE A 119 -5.32 2.13 -26.79
C PHE A 119 -5.81 0.88 -26.06
N LEU A 120 -5.17 -0.28 -26.24
CA LEU A 120 -5.61 -1.54 -25.64
C LEU A 120 -4.67 -1.95 -24.51
N LEU A 121 -3.38 -2.05 -24.80
CA LEU A 121 -2.41 -2.64 -23.87
C LEU A 121 -2.22 -1.77 -22.63
N ARG A 122 -2.02 -0.45 -22.80
CA ARG A 122 -1.77 0.45 -21.67
C ARG A 122 -2.96 0.51 -20.68
N PRO A 123 -4.23 0.69 -21.10
CA PRO A 123 -5.37 0.59 -20.19
C PRO A 123 -5.52 -0.80 -19.55
N TRP A 124 -5.27 -1.86 -20.31
CA TRP A 124 -5.34 -3.24 -19.81
C TRP A 124 -4.32 -3.51 -18.71
N ILE A 125 -3.06 -3.11 -18.90
CA ILE A 125 -2.00 -3.23 -17.87
C ILE A 125 -2.37 -2.40 -16.64
N ALA A 126 -2.90 -1.18 -16.83
CA ALA A 126 -3.31 -0.33 -15.71
C ALA A 126 -4.42 -0.97 -14.87
N ARG A 127 -5.42 -1.57 -15.52
CA ARG A 127 -6.48 -2.32 -14.86
C ARG A 127 -5.94 -3.52 -14.09
N ARG A 128 -5.10 -4.34 -14.72
CA ARG A 128 -4.50 -5.54 -14.11
C ARG A 128 -3.61 -5.18 -12.91
N LEU A 129 -2.86 -4.08 -13.00
CA LEU A 129 -2.06 -3.55 -11.89
C LEU A 129 -2.96 -3.12 -10.73
N ARG A 130 -4.06 -2.41 -10.99
CA ARG A 130 -5.04 -2.02 -9.98
C ARG A 130 -5.62 -3.23 -9.26
N GLU A 131 -6.08 -4.22 -10.03
CA GLU A 131 -6.66 -5.46 -9.48
C GLU A 131 -5.65 -6.24 -8.63
N ARG A 132 -4.39 -6.38 -9.08
CA ARG A 132 -3.33 -7.02 -8.26
C ARG A 132 -3.03 -6.21 -7.00
N THR A 133 -2.98 -4.88 -7.11
CA THR A 133 -2.71 -4.00 -5.97
C THR A 133 -3.78 -4.19 -4.90
N ILE A 134 -5.05 -4.11 -5.28
CA ILE A 134 -6.18 -4.32 -4.36
C ILE A 134 -6.11 -5.72 -3.75
N ARG A 135 -5.90 -6.76 -4.56
CA ARG A 135 -5.79 -8.14 -4.06
C ARG A 135 -4.69 -8.28 -3.02
N LYS A 136 -3.47 -7.81 -3.32
CA LYS A 136 -2.34 -7.85 -2.37
C LYS A 136 -2.59 -7.05 -1.11
N MET A 137 -3.25 -5.89 -1.22
CA MET A 137 -3.65 -5.09 -0.06
C MET A 137 -4.65 -5.86 0.82
N MET A 138 -5.59 -6.61 0.23
CA MET A 138 -6.60 -7.37 0.99
C MET A 138 -6.07 -8.70 1.56
N GLU A 139 -5.01 -9.27 1.00
CA GLU A 139 -4.42 -10.54 1.47
C GLU A 139 -3.88 -10.46 2.91
N SER A 140 -3.27 -9.34 3.32
CA SER A 140 -2.76 -9.20 4.68
C SER A 140 -2.55 -7.74 5.12
N ALA A 141 -2.70 -7.50 6.42
CA ALA A 141 -2.40 -6.20 7.03
C ALA A 141 -0.93 -5.76 6.86
N HIS A 142 -0.01 -6.73 6.71
CA HIS A 142 1.39 -6.45 6.43
C HIS A 142 1.55 -5.90 5.00
N ASN A 143 1.02 -6.60 4.00
CA ASN A 143 1.03 -6.15 2.60
C ASN A 143 0.34 -4.79 2.46
N TRP A 144 -0.78 -4.59 3.15
CA TRP A 144 -1.46 -3.31 3.24
C TRP A 144 -0.50 -2.20 3.69
N THR A 145 0.19 -2.41 4.81
CA THR A 145 1.09 -1.39 5.37
C THR A 145 2.27 -1.08 4.45
N VAL A 146 2.87 -2.11 3.85
CA VAL A 146 3.98 -1.96 2.90
C VAL A 146 3.54 -1.18 1.66
N LEU A 147 2.38 -1.53 1.08
CA LEU A 147 1.83 -0.84 -0.08
C LEU A 147 1.41 0.60 0.27
N TRP A 148 0.83 0.81 1.44
CA TRP A 148 0.47 2.15 1.93
C TRP A 148 1.71 3.04 2.07
N GLN A 149 2.80 2.53 2.64
CA GLN A 149 4.05 3.27 2.79
C GLN A 149 4.72 3.55 1.44
N PHE A 150 4.61 2.64 0.48
CA PHE A 150 5.10 2.85 -0.88
C PHE A 150 4.36 4.00 -1.60
N GLY A 151 3.05 4.12 -1.34
CA GLY A 151 2.20 5.19 -1.86
C GLY A 151 1.63 4.92 -3.25
N GLY A 152 0.99 5.94 -3.84
CA GLY A 152 0.33 5.81 -5.14
C GLY A 152 -1.03 5.11 -5.08
N ILE A 153 -1.63 5.03 -3.89
CA ILE A 153 -2.95 4.49 -3.63
C ILE A 153 -3.80 5.59 -3.01
N VAL A 154 -5.04 5.72 -3.44
CA VAL A 154 -6.03 6.62 -2.84
C VAL A 154 -7.27 5.80 -2.54
N ILE A 155 -7.79 5.93 -1.32
CA ILE A 155 -9.05 5.33 -0.90
C ILE A 155 -10.06 6.44 -0.80
N THR A 156 -11.23 6.26 -1.39
CA THR A 156 -12.34 7.19 -1.22
C THR A 156 -13.59 6.44 -0.77
N LEU A 157 -14.51 7.17 -0.17
CA LEU A 157 -15.85 6.67 0.07
C LEU A 157 -16.59 6.52 -1.27
N ALA A 158 -17.34 5.43 -1.43
CA ALA A 158 -18.12 5.21 -2.65
C ALA A 158 -19.27 6.21 -2.79
N SER A 159 -19.91 6.57 -1.68
CA SER A 159 -21.00 7.57 -1.66
C SER A 159 -20.51 9.00 -1.88
N ASN A 160 -19.27 9.32 -1.49
CA ASN A 160 -18.68 10.65 -1.67
C ASN A 160 -17.18 10.58 -1.97
N PRO A 161 -16.77 10.68 -3.26
CA PRO A 161 -15.38 10.63 -3.66
C PRO A 161 -14.49 11.76 -3.12
N ARG A 162 -15.07 12.85 -2.58
CA ARG A 162 -14.31 13.95 -1.96
C ARG A 162 -13.75 13.55 -0.59
N ILE A 163 -14.35 12.55 0.05
CA ILE A 163 -13.89 12.03 1.34
C ILE A 163 -12.98 10.85 1.04
N GLY A 164 -11.68 11.06 1.22
CA GLY A 164 -10.68 10.03 0.95
C GLY A 164 -9.34 10.29 1.62
N CYS A 165 -8.48 9.27 1.57
CA CYS A 165 -7.12 9.33 2.08
C CYS A 165 -6.14 8.84 1.00
N ALA A 166 -5.06 9.60 0.81
CA ALA A 166 -4.00 9.30 -0.15
C ALA A 166 -2.74 8.77 0.57
N ALA A 167 -2.24 7.63 0.10
CA ALA A 167 -1.01 7.02 0.57
C ALA A 167 0.23 7.74 -0.03
N PRO A 168 1.32 7.94 0.73
CA PRO A 168 1.55 7.50 2.11
C PRO A 168 1.17 8.55 3.18
N GLY A 169 0.86 9.78 2.77
CA GLY A 169 0.82 10.94 3.66
C GLY A 169 -0.39 11.02 4.61
N SER A 170 -1.39 10.15 4.46
CA SER A 170 -2.62 10.20 5.28
C SER A 170 -2.82 8.95 6.14
N ASP A 171 -3.53 9.11 7.26
CA ASP A 171 -3.83 8.03 8.20
C ASP A 171 -5.02 7.19 7.73
N TRP A 172 -4.73 6.10 7.02
CA TRP A 172 -5.76 5.13 6.64
C TRP A 172 -6.51 4.54 7.84
N ARG A 173 -5.90 4.53 9.04
CA ARG A 173 -6.54 4.00 10.26
C ARG A 173 -7.68 4.89 10.71
N ALA A 174 -7.62 6.20 10.46
CA ALA A 174 -8.71 7.12 10.75
C ALA A 174 -9.95 6.78 9.89
N ILE A 175 -9.74 6.53 8.60
CA ILE A 175 -10.80 6.07 7.70
C ILE A 175 -11.33 4.68 8.10
N ALA A 176 -10.44 3.74 8.44
CA ALA A 176 -10.87 2.42 8.91
C ALA A 176 -11.73 2.49 10.19
N ARG A 177 -11.46 3.46 11.08
CA ARG A 177 -12.27 3.71 12.28
C ARG A 177 -13.63 4.31 11.96
N SER A 178 -13.75 5.19 10.96
CA SER A 178 -15.06 5.78 10.61
C SER A 178 -16.07 4.76 10.09
N PHE A 179 -15.61 3.65 9.50
CA PHE A 179 -16.49 2.55 9.09
C PHE A 179 -17.12 1.79 10.27
N VAL A 180 -16.53 1.83 11.47
CA VAL A 180 -17.16 1.27 12.67
C VAL A 180 -18.39 2.10 13.07
N ALA A 181 -18.26 3.42 13.05
CA ALA A 181 -19.35 4.33 13.40
C ALA A 181 -20.51 4.24 12.39
N HIS A 182 -20.21 4.00 11.11
CA HIS A 182 -21.22 3.87 10.06
C HIS A 182 -21.83 2.46 9.96
N ALA A 183 -21.13 1.41 10.40
CA ALA A 183 -21.67 0.05 10.45
C ALA A 183 -22.51 -0.23 11.72
N GLN A 184 -22.44 0.63 12.75
CA GLN A 184 -23.13 0.46 14.03
C GLN A 184 -24.24 1.50 14.31
N GLY A 185 -24.65 2.32 13.33
CA GLY A 185 -25.71 3.33 13.48
C GLY A 185 -26.67 3.40 12.28
N PRO A 186 -27.96 3.74 12.49
CA PRO A 186 -28.96 3.69 11.43
C PRO A 186 -28.86 4.93 10.52
N GLY A 187 -28.79 4.68 9.21
CA GLY A 187 -29.05 5.71 8.20
C GLY A 187 -27.82 6.23 7.47
N LEU A 188 -27.31 5.44 6.54
CA LEU A 188 -26.89 5.93 5.23
C LEU A 188 -27.32 4.86 4.23
N GLY A 189 -28.33 5.22 3.44
CA GLY A 189 -29.14 4.29 2.67
C GLY A 189 -28.32 3.31 1.86
N VAL A 190 -28.60 2.03 2.08
CA VAL A 190 -28.89 1.16 0.95
C VAL A 190 -29.80 1.99 0.05
N GLY A 191 -29.31 2.35 -1.13
CA GLY A 191 -30.17 2.86 -2.18
C GLY A 191 -31.19 1.76 -2.43
N GLU A 192 -32.32 1.84 -1.74
CA GLU A 192 -33.54 1.20 -2.12
C GLU A 192 -33.81 1.74 -3.50
N HIS A 193 -33.45 0.91 -4.49
CA HIS A 193 -33.85 1.10 -5.85
C HIS A 193 -35.38 1.15 -5.75
N ASP A 194 -35.91 2.36 -5.86
CA ASP A 194 -37.33 2.68 -5.87
C ASP A 194 -37.95 1.92 -7.06
N ALA A 195 -38.23 0.65 -6.82
CA ALA A 195 -39.05 -0.20 -7.65
C ALA A 195 -40.50 0.13 -7.32
N ARG A 196 -40.88 1.40 -7.55
CA ARG A 196 -42.29 1.73 -7.72
C ARG A 196 -42.62 1.48 -9.18
N PRO A 197 -43.58 0.59 -9.48
CA PRO A 197 -44.16 0.58 -10.81
C PRO A 197 -44.76 1.96 -11.05
N PHE A 198 -44.41 2.56 -12.19
CA PHE A 198 -45.09 3.73 -12.73
C PHE A 198 -46.55 3.34 -12.95
N THR A 199 -47.40 3.60 -11.97
CA THR A 199 -48.85 3.44 -12.11
C THR A 199 -49.36 4.67 -12.84
N ASP A 200 -49.81 4.44 -14.08
CA ASP A 200 -50.69 5.33 -14.82
C ASP A 200 -51.87 5.79 -13.95
N GLY A 201 -52.18 7.08 -14.01
CA GLY A 201 -53.35 7.69 -13.40
C GLY A 201 -53.80 8.89 -14.24
N PRO A 202 -55.12 9.20 -14.28
CA PRO A 202 -55.87 9.20 -15.53
C PRO A 202 -56.06 10.58 -16.19
N ARG A 203 -56.52 10.48 -17.43
CA ARG A 203 -56.92 11.50 -18.43
C ARG A 203 -57.45 12.83 -17.89
#